data_AF-A0AAV4IQH0-F1
#
_entry.id   AF-A0AAV4IQH0-F1
#
_cell.length_a   1.000
_cell.length_b   1.000
_cell.length_c   1.000
_cell.angle_alpha   90.00
_cell.angle_beta   90.00
_cell.angle_gamma   90.00
#
_symmetry.space_group_name_H-M   'P 1'
#
loop_
_entity.id
_entity.type
_entity.pdbx_description
1 polymer ?
#
loop_
_entity_poly.entity_id
_entity_poly.type
_entity_poly.pdbx_seq_one_letter_code
_entity_poly.pdbx_strand_id
1 'polypeptide(L)' 'MKQCWDEDPDARPTLYRVAGVLHNIMSKYNKAGSLVDNLLQRLEKYSSNLEKIVDEKVDELRQEKHKSEELLRQMLPP' A
#
# COMPACT_ATOMS: atom_id res chain seq x y z
N MET A 1 18.92 4.87 -25.89
CA MET A 1 18.25 5.63 -26.97
C MET A 1 19.22 6.55 -27.69
N LYS A 2 19.90 7.49 -27.03
CA LYS A 2 20.90 8.37 -27.69
C LYS A 2 22.00 7.61 -28.47
N GLN A 3 22.48 6.49 -27.93
CA GLN A 3 23.47 5.62 -28.58
C GLN A 3 22.97 4.95 -29.87
N CYS A 4 21.65 4.84 -30.08
CA CYS A 4 21.11 4.26 -31.31
C CYS A 4 21.15 5.24 -32.50
N TRP A 5 21.43 6.52 -32.23
CA TRP A 5 21.49 7.60 -33.21
C TRP A 5 22.90 8.16 -33.37
N ASP A 6 23.91 7.35 -33.05
CA ASP A 6 25.31 7.74 -33.26
C ASP A 6 25.56 8.03 -34.76
N GLU A 7 26.33 9.07 -35.06
CA GLU A 7 26.63 9.43 -36.45
C GLU A 7 27.50 8.34 -37.10
N ASP A 8 28.35 7.69 -36.30
CA ASP A 8 29.11 6.51 -36.69
C ASP A 8 28.22 5.25 -36.67
N PRO A 9 28.00 4.58 -37.83
CA PRO A 9 27.20 3.35 -37.91
C PRO A 9 27.74 2.21 -37.06
N ASP A 10 29.07 2.09 -36.90
CA ASP A 10 29.69 0.99 -36.17
C ASP A 10 29.65 1.19 -34.64
N ALA A 11 29.50 2.44 -34.20
CA ALA A 11 29.28 2.78 -32.80
C ALA A 11 27.84 2.46 -32.33
N ARG A 12 26.91 2.23 -33.26
CA ARG A 12 25.51 1.95 -32.92
C ARG A 12 25.37 0.55 -32.29
N PRO A 13 24.58 0.42 -31.22
CA PRO A 13 24.33 -0.87 -30.60
C PRO A 13 23.57 -1.79 -31.56
N THR A 14 23.94 -3.07 -31.59
CA THR A 14 23.24 -4.08 -32.37
C THR A 14 21.79 -4.25 -31.91
N LEU A 15 20.93 -4.66 -32.83
CA LEU A 15 19.51 -4.88 -32.54
C LEU A 15 19.30 -5.86 -31.38
N TYR A 16 20.15 -6.88 -31.26
CA TYR A 16 20.14 -7.81 -30.13
C TYR A 16 20.37 -7.12 -28.78
N ARG A 17 21.32 -6.19 -28.69
CA ARG A 17 21.57 -5.39 -27.48
C ARG A 17 20.38 -4.50 -27.16
N VAL A 18 19.78 -3.86 -28.17
CA VAL A 18 18.60 -3.01 -28.00
C VAL A 18 17.40 -3.83 -27.49
N ALA A 19 17.17 -5.02 -28.07
CA ALA A 19 16.12 -5.94 -27.64
C ALA A 19 16.32 -6.41 -26.18
N GLY A 20 17.57 -6.73 -25.80
CA GLY A 20 17.91 -7.10 -24.43
C GLY A 20 17.70 -5.95 -23.43
N VAL A 21 18.03 -4.71 -23.81
CA VAL A 21 17.74 -3.52 -22.99
C VAL A 21 16.24 -3.31 -22.83
N LEU A 22 15.47 -3.44 -23.92
CA LEU A 22 14.02 -3.30 -23.89
C LEU A 22 13.36 -4.37 -23.01
N HIS A 23 13.80 -5.63 -23.13
CA HIS A 23 13.31 -6.72 -22.30
C HIS A 23 13.62 -6.48 -20.81
N ASN A 24 14.80 -5.98 -20.48
CA ASN A 24 15.17 -5.63 -19.10
C ASN A 24 14.33 -4.47 -18.56
N ILE A 25 14.05 -3.44 -19.37
CA ILE A 25 13.17 -2.32 -18.99
C ILE A 25 11.76 -2.84 -18.73
N MET A 26 11.21 -3.66 -19.63
CA MET A 26 9.88 -4.24 -19.50
C MET A 26 9.77 -5.18 -18.29
N SER A 27 10.79 -6.00 -18.04
CA SER A 27 10.87 -6.87 -16.87
C SER A 27 10.95 -6.07 -15.56
N LYS A 28 11.69 -4.94 -15.54
CA LYS A 28 11.73 -4.04 -14.38
C LYS A 28 10.39 -3.35 -14.14
N TYR A 29 9.70 -2.92 -15.19
CA TYR A 29 8.35 -2.35 -15.07
C TYR A 29 7.33 -3.37 -14.54
N ASN A 30 7.42 -4.63 -14.98
CA ASN A 30 6.59 -5.71 -14.47
C ASN A 30 6.96 -6.17 -13.05
N LYS A 31 8.18 -5.87 -12.58
CA LYS A 31 8.66 -6.20 -11.22
C LYS A 31 8.49 -5.06 -10.20
N ALA A 32 8.29 -3.81 -10.63
CA ALA A 32 8.19 -2.64 -9.75
C ALA A 32 6.84 -2.51 -9.02
N GLY A 33 6.16 -3.64 -8.75
CA GLY A 33 4.82 -3.68 -8.19
C GLY A 33 3.79 -3.79 -9.30
N SER A 34 3.31 -5.00 -9.53
CA SER A 34 2.11 -5.22 -10.33
C SER A 34 1.01 -4.28 -9.82
N LEU A 35 0.09 -3.87 -10.70
CA LEU A 35 -1.15 -3.21 -10.29
C LEU A 35 -1.78 -3.90 -9.08
N VAL A 36 -1.68 -5.23 -9.05
CA VAL A 36 -2.13 -6.09 -7.96
C VAL A 36 -1.38 -5.82 -6.65
N ASP A 37 -0.05 -5.70 -6.66
CA ASP A 37 0.75 -5.44 -5.44
C ASP A 37 0.40 -4.07 -4.84
N ASN A 38 0.22 -3.07 -5.71
CA ASN A 38 -0.22 -1.73 -5.29
C ASN A 38 -1.64 -1.76 -4.70
N LEU A 39 -2.55 -2.53 -5.29
CA LEU A 39 -3.91 -2.70 -4.78
C LEU A 39 -3.91 -3.44 -3.43
N LEU A 40 -3.10 -4.48 -3.28
CA LEU A 40 -2.95 -5.23 -2.03
C LEU A 40 -2.42 -4.34 -0.90
N GLN A 41 -1.37 -3.55 -1.15
CA GLN A 41 -0.85 -2.61 -0.16
C GLN A 41 -1.91 -1.58 0.28
N ARG A 42 -2.73 -1.10 -0.65
CA ARG A 42 -3.83 -0.17 -0.33
C ARG A 42 -4.91 -0.84 0.52
N LEU A 43 -5.27 -2.08 0.20
CA LEU A 43 -6.25 -2.85 0.97
C LEU A 43 -5.76 -3.14 2.39
N GLU A 44 -4.50 -3.54 2.55
CA GLU A 44 -3.90 -3.79 3.85
C GLU A 44 -3.91 -2.52 4.73
N LYS A 45 -3.49 -1.39 4.16
CA LYS A 45 -3.52 -0.09 4.86
C LYS A 45 -4.94 0.31 5.27
N TYR A 46 -5.93 0.06 4.40
CA TYR A 46 -7.32 0.35 4.71
C TYR A 46 -7.85 -0.55 5.84
N SER A 47 -7.53 -1.85 5.80
CA SER A 47 -7.89 -2.80 6.86
C SER A 47 -7.31 -2.40 8.21
N SER A 48 -6.01 -2.05 8.26
CA SER A 48 -5.35 -1.60 9.49
C SER A 48 -5.96 -0.30 10.03
N ASN A 49 -6.33 0.64 9.16
CA ASN A 49 -7.01 1.86 9.59
C ASN A 49 -8.40 1.59 10.17
N LEU A 50 -9.16 0.67 9.56
CA LEU A 50 -10.47 0.27 10.09
C LEU A 50 -10.36 -0.40 11.46
N GLU A 51 -9.38 -1.29 11.64
CA GLU A 51 -9.12 -1.95 12.92
C GLU A 51 -8.84 -0.91 14.02
N LYS A 52 -7.99 0.09 13.76
CA LYS A 52 -7.72 1.18 14.69
C LYS A 52 -8.97 1.97 15.06
N ILE A 53 -9.83 2.29 14.08
CA ILE A 53 -11.08 3.01 14.33
C ILE A 53 -12.03 2.17 15.19
N VAL A 54 -12.12 0.87 14.93
CA VAL A 54 -12.96 -0.04 15.72
C VAL A 54 -12.47 -0.09 17.16
N ASP A 55 -11.16 -0.23 17.38
CA ASP A 55 -10.57 -0.27 18.73
C ASP A 55 -10.87 1.02 19.50
N GLU A 56 -10.66 2.19 18.88
CA GLU A 56 -10.99 3.49 19.48
C GLU A 56 -12.48 3.58 19.87
N LYS A 57 -13.38 3.11 19.01
CA LYS A 57 -14.83 3.11 19.26
C LYS A 57 -15.24 2.13 20.36
N VAL A 58 -14.58 0.97 20.43
CA VAL A 58 -14.81 -0.02 21.49
C VAL A 58 -14.37 0.54 22.83
N ASP A 59 -13.24 1.23 22.89
CA ASP A 59 -12.76 1.84 24.13
C ASP A 59 -13.65 3.01 24.59
N GLU A 60 -14.09 3.88 23.68
CA GLU A 60 -15.11 4.90 23.97
C GLU A 60 -16.38 4.27 24.56
N LEU A 61 -16.89 3.20 23.94
CA LEU A 61 -18.09 2.50 24.40
C LEU A 61 -17.90 1.86 25.78
N ARG A 62 -16.73 1.25 26.04
CA ARG A 62 -16.40 0.67 27.35
C ARG A 62 -16.40 1.72 28.45
N GLN A 63 -15.80 2.88 28.19
CA GLN A 63 -15.78 3.98 29.16
C GLN A 63 -17.20 4.49 29.44
N GLU A 64 -18.03 4.65 28.42
CA GLU A 64 -19.39 5.14 28.59
C GLU A 64 -20.27 4.14 29.32
N LYS A 65 -20.13 2.85 29.00
CA LYS A 65 -20.77 1.77 29.75
C LYS A 65 -20.39 1.80 31.23
N HIS A 66 -19.10 1.94 31.54
CA HIS A 66 -18.62 2.01 32.93
C HIS A 66 -19.23 3.20 33.68
N LYS A 67 -19.28 4.39 33.07
CA LYS A 67 -19.91 5.58 33.69
C LYS A 67 -21.40 5.34 33.94
N SER A 68 -22.10 4.73 32.99
CA SER A 68 -23.52 4.41 33.11
C SER A 68 -23.79 3.41 34.23
N GLU A 69 -22.98 2.36 34.34
CA GLU A 69 -23.07 1.36 35.42
C GLU A 69 -22.79 1.96 36.81
N GLU A 70 -21.79 2.84 36.90
CA GLU A 70 -21.47 3.55 38.14
C GLU A 70 -22.62 4.48 38.57
N LEU A 71 -23.20 5.22 37.63
CA LEU A 71 -24.37 6.05 37.91
C LEU A 71 -25.58 5.21 38.36
N LEU A 72 -25.82 4.08 37.69
CA LEU A 72 -26.90 3.16 38.06
C LEU A 72 -26.72 2.64 39.49
N ARG A 73 -25.49 2.28 39.89
CA ARG A 73 -25.17 1.87 41.26
C ARG A 73 -25.48 2.96 42.27
N GLN A 74 -25.15 4.22 41.97
CA GLN A 74 -25.43 5.36 42.85
C GLN A 74 -26.92 5.67 42.98
N MET A 75 -27.72 5.35 41.96
CA MET A 75 -29.17 5.57 41.92
C MET A 75 -29.97 4.48 42.66
N LEU A 76 -29.36 3.32 42.93
CA LEU A 76 -30.02 2.23 43.64
C LEU A 76 -29.92 2.47 45.17
N PRO A 77 -31.03 2.42 45.92
CA PRO A 77 -30.98 2.46 47.39
C PRO A 77 -30.27 1.22 47.94
N PRO A 78 -29.69 1.30 49.17
CA PRO A 78 -28.97 0.20 49.81
C PRO A 78 -29.83 -1.05 50.05
#